data_AF-A0A4V5MYL4-F1
#
_entry.id   AF-A0A4V5MYL4-F1
#
_cell.length_a   1.000
_cell.length_b   1.000
_cell.length_c   1.000
_cell.angle_alpha   90.00
_cell.angle_beta   90.00
_cell.angle_gamma   90.00
#
_symmetry.space_group_name_H-M   'P 1'
#
loop_
_entity.id
_entity.type
_entity.pdbx_description
1 polymer ?
#
loop_
_entity_poly.entity_id
_entity_poly.type
_entity_poly.pdbx_seq_one_letter_code
_entity_poly.pdbx_strand_id
1 'polypeptide(L)'
;MTSERCPAEEPHVEVKGTTGAPTSVELTINEVLHARDKGNTVDLYVVSDITVDTRTEPYTTAEGVLSHFKNWEPAEEDLRPRKYEYRLPANGS
;
A
#
# COMPACT_ATOMS: atom_id res chain seq x y z
N MET A 1 -23.28 -33.77 11.91
CA MET A 1 -23.41 -32.31 11.71
C MET A 1 -22.00 -31.76 11.61
N THR A 2 -21.49 -31.62 10.38
CA THR A 2 -20.23 -30.93 10.12
C THR A 2 -20.53 -29.43 10.18
N SER A 3 -19.96 -28.75 11.17
CA SER A 3 -19.99 -27.29 11.25
C SER A 3 -19.19 -26.75 10.07
N GLU A 4 -19.88 -26.20 9.08
CA GLU A 4 -19.24 -25.36 8.07
C GLU A 4 -18.67 -24.15 8.82
N ARG A 5 -17.34 -24.11 8.91
CA ARG A 5 -16.64 -22.92 9.36
C ARG A 5 -16.87 -21.88 8.27
N CYS A 6 -17.60 -20.80 8.56
CA CYS A 6 -17.53 -19.62 7.70
C CYS A 6 -16.03 -19.32 7.47
N PRO A 7 -15.58 -19.09 6.22
CA PRO A 7 -14.20 -18.69 6.01
C PRO A 7 -13.94 -17.50 6.92
N ALA A 8 -12.93 -17.60 7.77
CA ALA A 8 -12.51 -16.46 8.57
C ALA A 8 -12.17 -15.36 7.56
N GLU A 9 -12.73 -14.16 7.75
CA GLU A 9 -12.31 -13.00 6.97
C GLU A 9 -10.78 -12.96 6.98
N GLU A 10 -10.17 -13.02 5.80
CA GLU A 10 -8.72 -12.97 5.66
C GLU A 10 -8.32 -11.50 5.68
N PRO A 11 -7.71 -10.98 6.77
CA PRO A 11 -7.27 -9.59 6.80
C PRO A 11 -6.12 -9.42 5.80
N HIS A 12 -6.30 -8.51 4.86
CA HIS A 12 -5.26 -8.15 3.89
C HIS A 12 -4.39 -7.05 4.49
N VAL A 13 -3.09 -7.10 4.17
CA VAL A 13 -2.11 -6.14 4.70
C VAL A 13 -1.39 -5.48 3.54
N GLU A 14 -1.45 -4.15 3.49
CA GLU A 14 -0.68 -3.32 2.58
C GLU A 14 0.47 -2.64 3.33
N VAL A 15 1.69 -2.70 2.77
CA VAL A 15 2.89 -2.16 3.43
C VAL A 15 3.59 -1.15 2.52
N LYS A 16 3.77 0.08 3.00
CA LYS A 16 4.43 1.17 2.28
C LYS A 16 5.66 1.68 3.03
N GLY A 17 6.75 1.90 2.31
CA GLY A 17 7.98 2.50 2.83
C GLY A 17 8.21 3.91 2.28
N THR A 18 8.70 4.83 3.10
CA THR A 18 9.14 6.16 2.66
C THR A 18 10.43 6.59 3.37
N THR A 19 11.26 7.37 2.68
CA THR A 19 12.44 8.02 3.27
C THR A 19 12.06 9.42 3.75
N GLY A 20 12.28 9.71 5.04
CA GLY A 20 11.83 10.93 5.71
C GLY A 20 10.38 10.87 6.24
N ALA A 21 9.88 12.01 6.71
CA ALA A 21 8.58 12.10 7.39
C ALA A 21 7.43 11.61 6.48
N PRO A 22 6.52 10.75 6.99
CA PRO A 22 5.44 10.17 6.19
C PRO A 22 4.34 11.20 5.94
N THR A 23 4.50 12.05 4.93
CA THR A 23 3.45 13.00 4.53
C THR A 23 2.49 12.41 3.50
N SER A 24 2.89 11.38 2.75
CA SER A 24 2.05 10.65 1.79
C SER A 24 2.70 9.33 1.36
N VAL A 25 1.90 8.38 0.86
CA VAL A 25 2.37 7.13 0.21
C VAL A 25 1.84 7.04 -1.21
N GLU A 26 2.55 6.35 -2.10
CA GLU A 26 2.05 6.08 -3.45
C GLU A 26 1.14 4.87 -3.45
N LEU A 27 -0.03 5.01 -4.07
CA LEU A 27 -1.00 3.94 -4.30
C LEU A 27 -1.22 3.79 -5.80
N THR A 28 -1.33 2.54 -6.25
CA THR A 28 -1.86 2.21 -7.58
C THR A 28 -3.38 2.19 -7.55
N ILE A 29 -4.00 2.28 -8.72
CA ILE A 29 -5.47 2.18 -8.83
C ILE A 29 -5.99 0.84 -8.32
N ASN A 30 -5.26 -0.25 -8.54
CA ASN A 30 -5.67 -1.57 -8.09
C ASN A 30 -5.63 -1.70 -6.56
N GLU A 31 -4.66 -1.08 -5.89
CA GLU A 31 -4.59 -1.05 -4.42
C GLU A 31 -5.76 -0.24 -3.83
N VAL A 32 -6.09 0.91 -4.45
CA VAL A 32 -7.25 1.72 -4.05
C VAL A 32 -8.55 0.92 -4.20
N LEU A 33 -8.74 0.26 -5.34
CA LEU A 33 -9.93 -0.54 -5.60
C LEU A 33 -10.03 -1.73 -4.64
N HIS A 34 -8.90 -2.39 -4.34
CA HIS A 34 -8.87 -3.52 -3.42
C HIS A 34 -9.25 -3.12 -1.99
N ALA A 35 -8.74 -1.99 -1.51
CA ALA A 35 -9.05 -1.47 -0.18
C ALA A 35 -10.49 -0.97 -0.01
N ARG A 36 -11.13 -0.54 -1.10
CA ARG A 36 -12.54 -0.08 -1.09
C ARG A 36 -13.57 -1.18 -1.32
N ASP A 37 -13.14 -2.37 -1.71
CA ASP A 37 -14.05 -3.49 -1.90
C ASP A 37 -14.63 -3.90 -0.54
N LYS A 38 -15.96 -3.88 -0.42
CA LYS A 38 -16.67 -4.21 0.82
C LYS A 38 -16.48 -5.66 1.27
N GLY A 39 -15.99 -6.54 0.39
CA GLY A 39 -15.60 -7.90 0.75
C GLY A 39 -14.23 -7.99 1.42
N ASN A 40 -13.44 -6.91 1.42
CA ASN A 40 -12.09 -6.90 1.96
C ASN A 40 -12.01 -6.06 3.23
N THR A 41 -11.19 -6.53 4.16
CA THR A 41 -10.69 -5.72 5.27
C THR A 41 -9.19 -5.57 5.09
N VAL A 42 -8.74 -4.33 4.90
CA VAL A 42 -7.32 -4.02 4.63
C VAL A 42 -6.76 -3.17 5.77
N ASP A 43 -5.60 -3.57 6.29
CA ASP A 43 -4.78 -2.74 7.16
C ASP A 43 -3.65 -2.10 6.35
N LEU A 44 -3.34 -0.83 6.62
CA LEU A 44 -2.19 -0.14 6.04
C LEU A 44 -1.09 0.01 7.09
N TYR A 45 0.10 -0.46 6.77
CA TYR A 45 1.32 -0.18 7.53
C TYR A 45 2.22 0.76 6.73
N VAL A 46 2.63 1.86 7.36
CA VAL A 46 3.60 2.80 6.80
C VAL A 46 4.87 2.77 7.64
N VAL A 47 5.98 2.37 7.03
CA VAL A 47 7.31 2.45 7.64
C VAL A 47 7.99 3.70 7.11
N SER A 48 8.40 4.58 8.01
CA SER A 48 8.98 5.89 7.69
C SER A 48 10.27 6.14 8.44
N ASP A 49 10.98 7.20 8.07
CA ASP A 49 12.26 7.60 8.68
C ASP A 49 13.33 6.49 8.68
N ILE A 50 13.25 5.57 7.71
CA ILE A 50 14.27 4.53 7.53
C ILE A 50 15.58 5.20 7.09
N THR A 51 16.61 5.10 7.93
CA THR A 51 17.97 5.50 7.54
C THR A 51 18.66 4.29 6.93
N VAL A 52 19.05 4.42 5.66
CA VAL A 52 19.80 3.38 4.94
C VAL A 52 21.26 3.79 4.88
N ASP A 53 22.15 3.02 5.51
CA ASP A 53 23.58 3.18 5.30
C ASP A 53 24.02 2.40 4.05
N THR A 54 24.29 3.13 2.98
CA THR A 54 24.72 2.57 1.69
C THR A 54 26.22 2.31 1.61
N ARG A 55 26.97 2.62 2.68
CA ARG A 55 28.43 2.44 2.74
C ARG A 55 28.85 1.04 3.17
N THR A 56 27.90 0.21 3.60
CA THR A 56 28.13 -1.19 4.00
C THR A 56 27.39 -2.15 3.06
N GLU A 57 27.96 -3.34 2.84
CA GLU A 57 27.29 -4.44 2.14
C GLU A 57 27.15 -5.66 3.07
N PRO A 58 25.93 -6.17 3.33
CA PRO A 58 24.64 -5.64 2.87
C PRO A 58 24.33 -4.26 3.48
N TYR A 59 23.43 -3.51 2.85
CA TYR A 59 22.98 -2.23 3.39
C TYR A 59 22.43 -2.43 4.80
N THR A 60 22.88 -1.59 5.73
CA THR A 60 22.38 -1.63 7.10
C THR A 60 21.27 -0.59 7.22
N THR A 61 20.08 -1.01 7.67
CA THR A 61 18.99 -0.09 8.01
C THR A 61 19.01 0.19 9.50
N ALA A 62 18.87 1.46 9.89
CA ALA A 62 18.79 1.88 11.28
C ALA A 62 17.64 2.88 11.42
N GLU A 63 16.93 2.78 12.55
CA GLU A 63 15.77 3.60 12.89
C GLU A 63 14.61 3.48 11.88
N GLY A 64 13.38 3.53 12.37
CA GLY A 64 12.19 3.46 11.53
C GLY A 64 10.93 3.55 12.37
N VAL A 65 10.01 4.41 11.96
CA VAL A 65 8.73 4.60 12.64
C VAL A 65 7.65 3.83 11.90
N LEU A 66 7.01 2.88 12.59
CA LEU A 66 5.88 2.12 12.09
C LEU A 66 4.57 2.82 12.45
N SER A 67 3.81 3.22 11.44
CA SER A 67 2.42 3.67 11.57
C SER A 67 1.47 2.57 11.10
N HIS A 68 0.46 2.24 11.90
CA HIS A 68 -0.53 1.21 11.58
C HIS A 68 -1.93 1.82 11.55
N PHE A 69 -2.58 1.73 10.38
CA PHE A 69 -3.95 2.18 10.15
C PHE A 69 -4.82 0.92 9.97
N LYS A 70 -5.69 0.67 10.95
CA LYS A 70 -6.58 -0.49 10.95
C LYS A 70 -7.83 -0.23 10.12
N ASN A 71 -8.30 -1.25 9.40
CA ASN A 71 -9.50 -1.17 8.54
C ASN A 71 -9.41 0.07 7.63
N TRP A 72 -8.25 0.27 7.03
CA TRP A 72 -7.92 1.42 6.23
C TRP A 72 -8.66 1.40 4.90
N GLU A 73 -9.31 2.50 4.59
CA GLU A 73 -9.94 2.77 3.30
C GLU A 73 -9.47 4.15 2.81
N PRO A 74 -8.89 4.27 1.61
CA PRO A 74 -8.44 5.57 1.09
C PRO A 74 -9.63 6.47 0.74
N ALA A 75 -9.73 7.62 1.41
CA ALA A 75 -10.70 8.66 1.09
C ALA A 75 -10.41 9.29 -0.28
N GLU A 76 -11.45 9.63 -1.03
CA GLU A 76 -11.29 10.17 -2.40
C GLU A 76 -10.61 11.55 -2.39
N GLU A 77 -10.93 12.39 -1.41
CA GLU A 77 -10.34 13.72 -1.25
C GLU A 77 -8.83 13.72 -0.96
N ASP A 78 -8.29 12.61 -0.44
CA ASP A 78 -6.87 12.45 -0.12
C ASP A 78 -6.06 11.91 -1.32
N LEU A 79 -6.74 11.40 -2.35
CA LEU A 79 -6.09 10.86 -3.54
C LEU A 79 -5.78 11.96 -4.56
N ARG A 80 -4.52 12.00 -4.98
CA ARG A 80 -4.06 12.86 -6.07
C ARG A 80 -3.52 12.00 -7.21
N PRO A 81 -3.95 12.21 -8.46
CA PRO A 81 -3.36 11.51 -9.59
C PRO A 81 -1.87 11.85 -9.72
N ARG A 82 -1.01 10.82 -9.76
CA ARG A 82 0.46 10.98 -9.88
C ARG A 82 1.04 10.36 -11.14
N LYS A 83 0.43 9.28 -11.63
CA LYS A 83 0.88 8.51 -12.79
C LYS A 83 -0.31 8.23 -13.69
N TYR A 84 -0.12 8.42 -14.99
CA TYR A 84 -1.09 8.08 -16.02
C TYR A 84 -0.40 7.18 -17.04
N GLU A 85 -1.02 6.05 -17.35
CA GLU A 85 -0.64 5.25 -18.50
C GLU A 85 -1.36 5.80 -19.74
N TYR A 86 -0.62 6.02 -20.82
CA TYR A 86 -1.18 6.42 -22.11
C TYR A 86 -0.93 5.34 -23.15
N ARG A 87 -2.00 4.86 -23.79
CA ARG A 87 -1.90 3.90 -24.88
C ARG A 87 -1.76 4.63 -26.21
N LEU A 88 -0.69 4.33 -26.94
CA LEU A 88 -0.47 4.89 -28.28
C LEU A 88 -1.50 4.32 -29.27
N PRO A 89 -1.96 5.11 -30.26
CA PRO A 89 -2.74 4.58 -31.37
C PRO A 89 -1.94 3.48 -32.09
N ALA A 90 -2.58 2.33 -32.33
CA ALA A 90 -2.04 1.37 -33.27
C ALA A 90 -2.18 1.98 -34.66
N ASN A 91 -1.08 2.47 -35.25
CA ASN A 91 -1.10 2.86 -36.65
C ASN A 91 -1.36 1.60 -37.48
N GLY A 92 -2.62 1.42 -37.89
CA GLY A 92 -2.96 0.51 -38.98
C GLY A 92 -2.52 1.16 -40.28
N SER A 93 -1.38 0.72 -40.81
CA SER A 93 -1.02 0.92 -42.22
C SER A 93 -1.63 -0.18 -43.06
#